data_AF-W4GIG2-F1
#
_entry.id   AF-W4GIG2-F1
#
_cell.length_a   1.000
_cell.length_b   1.000
_cell.length_c   1.000
_cell.angle_alpha   90.00
_cell.angle_beta   90.00
_cell.angle_gamma   90.00
#
_symmetry.space_group_name_H-M   'P 1'
#
loop_
_entity.id
_entity.type
_entity.pdbx_description
1 polymer ?
#
loop_
_entity_poly.entity_id
_entity_poly.type
_entity_poly.pdbx_seq_one_letter_code
_entity_poly.pdbx_strand_id
1 'polypeptide(L)'
;MATPTKRRNFTEDDDVMLLRQVSLEMPFQARRGHVMERWADVASALEMADDFRRSDIDAKRACNRFMLLLDAHRKANNQSQRASGVAEDVSEKTVLLDDLLASYDDIKGAEAQRADETRHTAEQMEAMGSQVRAEALVSLGKRKRDKDADDAAQADLQFQREKFETEVEERRLDRQLLAEQLGRQQQSMAEQFRQQQQSFIELMKLVVEKSN
;
A
#
# COMPACT_ATOMS: atom_id res chain seq x y z
N MET A 1 -9.37 -38.27 -31.61
CA MET A 1 -8.05 -37.89 -31.08
C MET A 1 -7.49 -36.81 -31.99
N ALA A 2 -7.65 -35.53 -31.64
CA ALA A 2 -7.04 -34.44 -32.40
C ALA A 2 -5.53 -34.47 -32.17
N THR A 3 -4.74 -34.56 -33.24
CA THR A 3 -3.29 -34.50 -33.16
C THR A 3 -2.86 -33.11 -32.68
N PRO A 4 -1.85 -32.98 -31.80
CA PRO A 4 -1.36 -31.69 -31.37
C PRO A 4 -0.78 -30.94 -32.57
N THR A 5 -1.44 -29.85 -32.95
CA THR A 5 -1.02 -28.98 -34.04
C THR A 5 0.39 -28.46 -33.73
N LYS A 6 1.36 -28.72 -34.61
CA LYS A 6 2.74 -28.19 -34.46
C LYS A 6 2.67 -26.68 -34.20
N ARG A 7 3.36 -26.20 -33.17
CA ARG A 7 3.51 -24.77 -32.88
C ARG A 7 4.02 -24.07 -34.16
N ARG A 8 3.19 -23.22 -34.75
CA ARG A 8 3.61 -22.37 -35.88
C ARG A 8 4.41 -21.19 -35.33
N ASN A 9 5.56 -20.93 -35.95
CA ASN A 9 6.33 -19.72 -35.67
C ASN A 9 5.58 -18.50 -36.24
N PHE A 10 5.81 -17.32 -35.64
CA PHE A 10 5.34 -16.05 -36.20
C PHE A 10 5.96 -15.82 -37.58
N THR A 11 5.12 -15.51 -38.55
CA THR A 11 5.53 -15.05 -39.88
C THR A 11 5.71 -13.53 -39.88
N GLU A 12 6.23 -12.99 -40.97
CA GLU A 12 6.38 -11.54 -41.13
C GLU A 12 5.02 -10.83 -41.19
N ASP A 13 4.05 -11.42 -41.89
CA ASP A 13 2.67 -10.91 -41.92
C ASP A 13 2.05 -10.90 -40.51
N ASP A 14 2.25 -11.97 -39.73
CA ASP A 14 1.78 -12.04 -38.34
C ASP A 14 2.43 -10.94 -37.47
N ASP A 15 3.71 -10.62 -37.71
CA ASP A 15 4.40 -9.53 -37.02
C ASP A 15 3.82 -8.16 -37.39
N VAL A 16 3.55 -7.92 -38.68
CA VAL A 16 2.94 -6.65 -39.14
C VAL A 16 1.56 -6.49 -38.53
N MET A 17 0.72 -7.53 -38.52
CA MET A 17 -0.59 -7.50 -37.87
C MET A 17 -0.48 -7.20 -36.37
N LEU A 18 0.45 -7.87 -35.67
CA LEU A 18 0.71 -7.61 -34.26
C LEU A 18 1.13 -6.15 -34.03
N LEU A 19 2.05 -5.62 -34.83
CA LEU A 19 2.57 -4.27 -34.69
C LEU A 19 1.49 -3.22 -34.97
N ARG A 20 0.66 -3.42 -36.00
CA ARG A 20 -0.51 -2.56 -36.25
C ARG A 20 -1.45 -2.54 -35.06
N GLN A 21 -1.79 -3.69 -34.49
CA GLN A 21 -2.70 -3.77 -33.34
C GLN A 21 -2.08 -3.13 -32.09
N VAL A 22 -0.78 -3.32 -31.86
CA VAL A 22 -0.04 -2.68 -30.77
C VAL A 22 0.00 -1.16 -30.95
N SER A 23 0.16 -0.67 -32.19
CA SER A 23 0.11 0.76 -32.50
C SER A 23 -1.27 1.38 -32.29
N LEU A 24 -2.34 0.59 -32.43
CA LEU A 24 -3.71 1.04 -32.18
C LEU A 24 -4.02 1.09 -30.68
N GLU A 25 -3.69 0.03 -29.96
CA GLU A 25 -4.07 -0.14 -28.54
C GLU A 25 -3.07 0.46 -27.55
N MET A 26 -1.82 0.63 -27.99
CA MET A 26 -0.71 1.18 -27.23
C MET A 26 -0.61 0.58 -25.79
N PRO A 27 -0.54 -0.76 -25.67
CA PRO A 27 -0.76 -1.48 -24.40
C PRO A 27 0.26 -1.12 -23.30
N PHE A 28 1.46 -0.70 -23.68
CA PHE A 28 2.51 -0.27 -22.75
C PHE A 28 2.30 1.13 -22.16
N GLN A 29 1.35 1.92 -22.68
CA GLN A 29 0.95 3.21 -22.11
C GLN A 29 -0.13 3.08 -21.02
N ALA A 30 -0.67 1.88 -20.84
CA ALA A 30 -1.70 1.64 -19.84
C ALA A 30 -1.21 1.98 -18.43
N ARG A 31 -2.15 2.35 -17.56
CA ARG A 31 -1.85 2.60 -16.14
C ARG A 31 -1.20 1.38 -15.51
N ARG A 32 -0.30 1.61 -14.54
CA ARG A 32 0.35 0.54 -13.78
C ARG A 32 -0.70 -0.43 -13.23
N GLY A 33 -0.53 -1.72 -13.49
CA GLY A 33 -1.49 -2.78 -13.15
C GLY A 33 -2.45 -3.18 -14.27
N HIS A 34 -2.65 -2.35 -15.29
CA HIS A 34 -3.58 -2.61 -16.42
C HIS A 34 -2.88 -2.94 -17.75
N VAL A 35 -1.54 -2.92 -17.79
CA VAL A 35 -0.77 -3.21 -19.02
C VAL A 35 -1.13 -4.59 -19.60
N MET A 36 -1.24 -5.62 -18.76
CA MET A 36 -1.58 -6.97 -19.25
C MET A 36 -3.03 -7.13 -19.70
N GLU A 37 -3.93 -6.29 -19.20
CA GLU A 37 -5.33 -6.22 -19.67
C GLU A 37 -5.35 -5.68 -21.10
N ARG A 38 -4.63 -4.59 -21.38
CA ARG A 38 -4.49 -4.08 -22.75
C ARG A 38 -3.80 -5.06 -23.70
N TRP A 39 -2.83 -5.83 -23.21
CA TRP A 39 -2.26 -6.92 -24.01
C TRP A 39 -3.27 -8.04 -24.29
N ALA A 40 -4.25 -8.27 -23.41
CA ALA A 40 -5.33 -9.20 -23.67
C ALA A 40 -6.25 -8.66 -24.77
N ASP A 41 -6.57 -7.36 -24.76
CA ASP A 41 -7.34 -6.71 -25.84
C ASP A 41 -6.63 -6.87 -27.20
N VAL A 42 -5.31 -6.64 -27.25
CA VAL A 42 -4.49 -6.90 -28.46
C VAL A 42 -4.60 -8.35 -28.92
N ALA A 43 -4.47 -9.31 -27.99
CA ALA A 43 -4.55 -10.72 -28.35
C ALA A 43 -5.95 -11.12 -28.85
N SER A 44 -7.01 -10.62 -28.21
CA SER A 44 -8.40 -10.85 -28.64
C SER A 44 -8.68 -10.25 -30.01
N ALA A 45 -8.18 -9.04 -30.30
CA ALA A 45 -8.33 -8.43 -31.62
C ALA A 45 -7.62 -9.23 -32.72
N LEU A 46 -6.42 -9.76 -32.43
CA LEU A 46 -5.69 -10.63 -33.36
C LEU A 46 -6.38 -11.98 -33.56
N GLU A 47 -6.96 -12.56 -32.52
CA GLU A 47 -7.72 -13.82 -32.62
C GLU A 47 -8.99 -13.67 -33.47
N MET A 48 -9.61 -12.48 -33.47
CA MET A 48 -10.77 -12.16 -34.30
C MET A 48 -10.42 -11.83 -35.76
N ALA A 49 -9.15 -11.64 -36.10
CA ALA A 49 -8.73 -11.31 -37.45
C ALA A 49 -8.57 -12.57 -38.32
N ASP A 50 -9.33 -12.67 -39.41
CA ASP A 50 -9.36 -13.85 -40.29
C ASP A 50 -7.98 -14.22 -40.88
N ASP A 51 -7.13 -13.21 -41.12
CA ASP A 51 -5.81 -13.39 -41.74
C ASP A 51 -4.71 -13.74 -40.72
N PHE A 52 -4.99 -13.66 -39.42
CA PHE A 52 -4.02 -13.95 -38.38
C PHE A 52 -3.90 -15.47 -38.16
N ARG A 53 -2.73 -16.03 -38.47
CA ARG A 53 -2.59 -17.48 -38.65
C ARG A 53 -2.44 -18.27 -37.36
N ARG A 54 -2.43 -17.59 -36.21
CA ARG A 54 -2.14 -18.17 -34.89
C ARG A 54 -3.36 -18.15 -33.97
N SER A 55 -3.92 -19.34 -33.79
CA SER A 55 -5.10 -19.59 -32.96
C SER A 55 -4.83 -19.69 -31.45
N ASP A 56 -3.58 -19.61 -31.01
CA ASP A 56 -3.20 -19.71 -29.60
C ASP A 56 -2.37 -18.50 -29.16
N ILE A 57 -2.70 -17.32 -29.69
CA ILE A 57 -2.17 -16.05 -29.21
C ILE A 57 -2.81 -15.73 -27.85
N ASP A 58 -2.00 -15.25 -26.91
CA ASP A 58 -2.46 -14.76 -25.62
C ASP A 58 -1.70 -13.46 -25.28
N ALA A 59 -2.17 -12.72 -24.28
CA ALA A 59 -1.58 -11.44 -23.88
C ALA A 59 -0.07 -11.53 -23.65
N LYS A 60 0.40 -12.61 -23.02
CA LYS A 60 1.81 -12.83 -22.71
C LYS A 60 2.63 -13.11 -23.96
N ARG A 61 2.09 -13.89 -24.90
CA ARG A 61 2.75 -14.21 -26.17
C ARG A 61 2.83 -13.00 -27.09
N ALA A 62 1.77 -12.19 -27.16
CA ALA A 62 1.77 -10.94 -27.90
C ALA A 62 2.84 -9.98 -27.35
N CYS A 63 2.84 -9.76 -26.03
CA CYS A 63 3.83 -8.94 -25.34
C CYS A 63 5.26 -9.45 -25.57
N ASN A 64 5.52 -10.74 -25.35
CA ASN A 64 6.85 -11.32 -25.56
C ASN A 64 7.31 -11.19 -27.02
N ARG A 65 6.42 -11.41 -28.00
CA ARG A 65 6.77 -11.28 -29.41
C ARG A 65 7.10 -9.83 -29.76
N PHE A 66 6.30 -8.88 -29.28
CA PHE A 66 6.57 -7.45 -29.45
C PHE A 66 7.93 -7.04 -28.89
N MET A 67 8.24 -7.44 -27.66
CA MET A 67 9.55 -7.13 -27.04
C MET A 67 10.72 -7.71 -27.85
N LEU A 68 10.59 -8.94 -28.36
CA LEU A 68 11.61 -9.54 -29.23
C LEU A 68 11.81 -8.77 -30.54
N LEU A 69 10.72 -8.23 -31.11
CA LEU A 69 10.79 -7.42 -32.33
C LEU A 69 11.48 -6.07 -32.07
N LEU A 70 11.15 -5.38 -30.97
CA LEU A 70 11.82 -4.13 -30.59
C LEU A 70 13.32 -4.35 -30.36
N ASP A 71 13.69 -5.41 -29.64
CA ASP A 71 15.10 -5.72 -29.37
C ASP A 71 15.88 -6.05 -30.65
N ALA A 72 15.27 -6.80 -31.57
CA ALA A 72 15.85 -7.10 -32.86
C ALA A 72 16.03 -5.82 -33.70
N HIS A 73 15.01 -4.95 -33.73
CA HIS A 73 15.06 -3.70 -34.46
C HIS A 73 16.14 -2.75 -33.94
N ARG A 74 16.24 -2.59 -32.61
CA ARG A 74 17.28 -1.75 -31.99
C ARG A 74 18.69 -2.26 -32.37
N LYS A 75 18.89 -3.57 -32.40
CA LYS A 75 20.18 -4.17 -32.83
C LYS A 75 20.45 -3.92 -34.31
N ALA A 76 19.44 -4.04 -35.17
CA ALA A 76 19.57 -3.76 -36.60
C ALA A 76 19.92 -2.29 -36.86
N ASN A 77 19.17 -1.33 -36.29
CA ASN A 77 19.47 0.11 -36.42
C ASN A 77 20.89 0.46 -35.96
N ASN A 78 21.35 -0.11 -34.84
CA ASN A 78 22.73 0.10 -34.36
C ASN A 78 23.79 -0.48 -35.31
N GLN A 79 23.50 -1.58 -36.01
CA GLN A 79 24.41 -2.18 -37.00
C GLN A 79 24.41 -1.36 -38.29
N SER A 80 23.25 -0.97 -38.81
CA SER A 80 23.14 -0.15 -40.03
C SER A 80 23.75 1.24 -39.83
N GLN A 81 23.59 1.88 -38.66
CA GLN A 81 24.29 3.13 -38.32
C GLN A 81 25.82 2.99 -38.37
N ARG A 82 26.36 1.82 -37.99
CA ARG A 82 27.80 1.54 -38.03
C ARG A 82 28.30 1.20 -39.44
N ALA A 83 27.43 0.72 -40.31
CA ALA A 83 27.75 0.23 -41.66
C ALA A 83 27.44 1.24 -42.78
N SER A 84 27.23 2.52 -42.45
CA SER A 84 26.76 3.61 -43.33
C SER A 84 27.08 3.46 -44.82
N GLY A 85 26.03 3.47 -45.66
CA GLY A 85 26.16 3.57 -47.12
C GLY A 85 25.13 2.81 -47.96
N VAL A 86 24.27 1.98 -47.37
CA VAL A 86 23.28 1.19 -48.12
C VAL A 86 21.88 1.76 -47.93
N ALA A 87 21.22 2.07 -49.04
CA ALA A 87 19.79 2.38 -49.05
C ALA A 87 19.02 1.07 -48.80
N GLU A 88 18.50 0.89 -47.59
CA GLU A 88 17.61 -0.21 -47.25
C GLU A 88 16.17 0.15 -47.66
N ASP A 89 15.44 -0.85 -48.15
CA ASP A 89 14.02 -0.70 -48.49
C ASP A 89 13.19 -0.59 -47.20
N VAL A 90 12.45 0.51 -47.06
CA VAL A 90 11.67 0.79 -45.86
C VAL A 90 10.36 0.01 -45.95
N SER A 91 10.27 -1.11 -45.24
CA SER A 91 9.04 -1.88 -45.13
C SER A 91 8.10 -1.28 -44.09
N GLU A 92 6.81 -1.55 -44.21
CA GLU A 92 5.83 -1.14 -43.18
C GLU A 92 6.23 -1.61 -41.78
N LYS A 93 6.79 -2.83 -41.68
CA LYS A 93 7.28 -3.37 -40.41
C LYS A 93 8.36 -2.48 -39.79
N THR A 94 9.29 -1.96 -40.59
CA THR A 94 10.33 -1.06 -40.10
C THR A 94 9.75 0.28 -39.63
N VAL A 95 8.81 0.87 -40.39
CA VAL A 95 8.14 2.13 -39.99
C VAL A 95 7.40 1.95 -38.65
N LEU A 96 6.60 0.89 -38.52
CA LEU A 96 5.87 0.61 -37.29
C LEU A 96 6.82 0.38 -36.11
N LEU A 97 7.96 -0.30 -36.34
CA LEU A 97 8.93 -0.54 -35.28
C LEU A 97 9.68 0.72 -34.87
N ASP A 98 10.02 1.62 -35.80
CA ASP A 98 10.63 2.91 -35.46
C ASP A 98 9.68 3.76 -34.59
N ASP A 99 8.41 3.89 -35.00
CA ASP A 99 7.41 4.67 -34.26
C ASP A 99 7.12 4.06 -32.87
N LEU A 100 6.92 2.74 -32.81
CA LEU A 100 6.65 2.04 -31.55
C LEU A 100 7.85 2.03 -30.62
N LEU A 101 9.08 1.93 -31.15
CA LEU A 101 10.30 1.99 -30.36
C LEU A 101 10.48 3.38 -29.73
N ALA A 102 10.25 4.44 -30.50
CA ALA A 102 10.29 5.82 -29.99
C ALA A 102 9.28 6.02 -28.87
N SER A 103 8.01 5.64 -29.09
CA SER A 103 6.97 5.77 -28.05
C SER A 103 7.26 4.93 -26.81
N TYR A 104 7.79 3.71 -26.98
CA TYR A 104 8.16 2.85 -25.87
C TYR A 104 9.28 3.45 -25.02
N ASP A 105 10.33 3.96 -25.67
CA ASP A 105 11.48 4.56 -24.99
C ASP A 105 11.11 5.85 -24.26
N ASP A 106 10.29 6.71 -24.85
CA ASP A 106 9.79 7.94 -24.21
C ASP A 106 9.05 7.62 -22.90
N ILE A 107 8.20 6.60 -22.92
CA ILE A 107 7.42 6.21 -21.75
C ILE A 107 8.29 5.60 -20.67
N LYS A 108 9.21 4.70 -21.04
CA LYS A 108 10.13 4.09 -20.08
C LYS A 108 11.10 5.11 -19.51
N GLY A 109 11.55 6.07 -20.32
CA GLY A 109 12.33 7.23 -19.89
C GLY A 109 11.57 8.08 -18.88
N ALA A 110 10.32 8.46 -19.17
CA ALA A 110 9.49 9.24 -18.26
C ALA A 110 9.12 8.49 -16.97
N GLU A 111 8.95 7.16 -17.01
CA GLU A 111 8.80 6.33 -15.81
C GLU A 111 10.07 6.30 -14.97
N ALA A 112 11.25 6.16 -15.60
CA ALA A 112 12.52 6.15 -14.90
C ALA A 112 12.84 7.52 -14.26
N GLN A 113 12.59 8.62 -14.95
CA GLN A 113 12.77 9.98 -14.43
C GLN A 113 11.90 10.23 -13.19
N ARG A 114 10.61 9.90 -13.26
CA ARG A 114 9.69 10.04 -12.10
C ARG A 114 10.13 9.19 -10.91
N ALA A 115 10.62 7.97 -11.17
CA ALA A 115 11.14 7.11 -10.12
C ALA A 115 12.40 7.71 -9.46
N ASP A 116 13.29 8.30 -10.25
CA ASP A 116 14.51 8.94 -9.76
C ASP A 116 14.21 10.22 -8.97
N GLU A 117 13.29 11.06 -9.45
CA GLU A 117 12.78 12.24 -8.72
C GLU A 117 12.15 11.85 -7.38
N THR A 118 11.32 10.80 -7.36
CA THR A 118 10.71 10.31 -6.12
C THR A 118 11.77 9.79 -5.14
N ARG A 119 12.80 9.12 -5.66
CA ARG A 119 13.91 8.65 -4.84
C ARG A 119 14.74 9.82 -4.30
N HIS A 120 15.07 10.81 -5.13
CA HIS A 120 15.87 11.96 -4.73
C HIS A 120 15.15 12.81 -3.68
N THR A 121 13.84 13.01 -3.83
CA THR A 121 13.03 13.71 -2.82
C THR A 121 12.98 12.93 -1.50
N ALA A 122 12.86 11.61 -1.53
CA ALA A 122 12.92 10.79 -0.32
C ALA A 122 14.28 10.87 0.37
N GLU A 123 15.37 10.79 -0.38
CA GLU A 123 16.75 10.95 0.14
C GLU A 123 16.95 12.35 0.74
N GLN A 124 16.43 13.40 0.11
CA GLN A 124 16.48 14.77 0.63
C GLN A 124 15.68 14.93 1.93
N MET A 125 14.48 14.33 2.01
CA MET A 125 13.67 14.33 3.24
C MET A 125 14.37 13.58 4.38
N GLU A 126 15.01 12.46 4.09
CA GLU A 126 15.79 11.70 5.06
C GLU A 126 17.01 12.50 5.56
N ALA A 127 17.75 13.14 4.65
CA ALA A 127 18.89 13.98 4.97
C ALA A 127 18.50 15.16 5.87
N MET A 128 17.41 15.88 5.54
CA MET A 128 16.87 16.96 6.36
C MET A 128 16.46 16.45 7.74
N GLY A 129 15.77 15.30 7.81
CA GLY A 129 15.40 14.70 9.09
C GLY A 129 16.62 14.31 9.94
N SER A 130 17.71 13.88 9.32
CA SER A 130 18.97 13.58 10.01
C SER A 130 19.62 14.85 10.59
N GLN A 131 19.63 15.95 9.83
CA GLN A 131 20.12 17.24 10.29
C GLN A 131 19.33 17.75 11.49
N VAL A 132 17.99 17.72 11.43
CA VAL A 132 17.13 18.14 12.56
C VAL A 132 17.41 17.32 13.82
N ARG A 133 17.58 15.99 13.70
CA ARG A 133 17.94 15.14 14.85
C ARG A 133 19.32 15.48 15.40
N ALA A 134 20.31 15.70 14.54
CA ALA A 134 21.66 16.06 14.96
C ALA A 134 21.68 17.42 15.68
N GLU A 135 20.99 18.42 15.15
CA GLU A 135 20.85 19.74 15.76
C GLU A 135 20.14 19.66 17.12
N ALA A 136 19.07 18.86 17.23
CA ALA A 136 18.39 18.64 18.51
C ALA A 136 19.33 18.04 19.56
N LEU A 137 20.13 17.04 19.20
CA LEU A 137 21.13 16.42 20.10
C LEU A 137 22.25 17.40 20.52
N VAL A 138 22.65 18.32 19.63
CA VAL A 138 23.62 19.38 19.95
C VAL A 138 23.01 20.46 20.84
N SER A 139 21.74 20.83 20.62
CA SER A 139 21.02 21.81 21.45
C SER A 139 20.84 21.34 22.91
N LEU A 140 20.78 20.02 23.11
CA LEU A 140 20.84 19.38 24.43
C LEU A 140 22.27 19.34 25.03
N GLY A 141 23.21 20.10 24.46
CA GLY A 141 24.64 20.12 24.76
C GLY A 141 24.99 19.89 26.22
N LYS A 142 26.00 19.03 26.41
CA LYS A 142 26.65 18.62 27.67
C LYS A 142 26.61 19.73 28.72
N ARG A 143 25.62 19.68 29.62
CA ARG A 143 25.65 20.50 30.83
C ARG A 143 27.00 20.27 31.49
N LYS A 144 27.76 21.35 31.70
CA LYS A 144 28.83 21.36 32.68
C LYS A 144 28.14 20.91 33.97
N ARG A 145 28.55 19.77 34.54
CA ARG A 145 27.99 19.25 35.78
C ARG A 145 28.35 20.23 36.90
N ASP A 146 27.55 21.28 37.07
CA ASP A 146 27.49 22.02 38.32
C ASP A 146 26.63 21.18 39.26
N LYS A 147 27.28 20.57 40.27
CA LYS A 147 26.62 19.72 41.26
C LYS A 147 25.42 20.41 41.90
N ASP A 148 25.49 21.73 42.09
CA ASP A 148 24.43 22.53 42.68
C ASP A 148 23.18 22.62 41.78
N ALA A 149 23.35 22.52 40.45
CA ALA A 149 22.23 22.49 39.51
C ALA A 149 21.58 21.09 39.41
N ASP A 150 22.36 20.02 39.62
CA ASP A 150 21.85 18.64 39.65
C ASP A 150 21.05 18.38 40.94
N ASP A 151 21.49 18.88 42.09
CA ASP A 151 20.76 18.74 43.36
C ASP A 151 19.42 19.51 43.34
N ALA A 152 19.39 20.72 42.77
CA ALA A 152 18.16 21.48 42.59
C ALA A 152 17.17 20.79 41.62
N ALA A 153 17.67 20.20 40.54
CA ALA A 153 16.84 19.46 39.58
C ALA A 153 16.31 18.15 40.18
N GLN A 154 17.09 17.45 41.00
CA GLN A 154 16.62 16.27 41.73
C GLN A 154 15.53 16.61 42.74
N ALA A 155 15.69 17.70 43.49
CA ALA A 155 14.69 18.16 44.43
C ALA A 155 13.35 18.50 43.74
N ASP A 156 13.40 19.18 42.58
CA ASP A 156 12.20 19.52 41.81
C ASP A 156 11.51 18.26 41.23
N LEU A 157 12.27 17.32 40.69
CA LEU A 157 11.73 16.04 40.21
C LEU A 157 11.09 15.21 41.34
N GLN A 158 11.70 15.22 42.52
CA GLN A 158 11.19 14.49 43.68
C GLN A 158 9.90 15.13 44.21
N PHE A 159 9.85 16.46 44.25
CA PHE A 159 8.63 17.20 44.60
C PHE A 159 7.49 16.95 43.61
N GLN A 160 7.76 16.99 42.30
CA GLN A 160 6.75 16.70 41.28
C GLN A 160 6.24 15.26 41.37
N ARG A 161 7.13 14.31 41.66
CA ARG A 161 6.77 12.90 41.84
C ARG A 161 5.89 12.71 43.08
N GLU A 162 6.25 13.28 44.22
CA GLU A 162 5.49 13.19 45.47
C GLU A 162 4.10 13.85 45.32
N LYS A 163 4.04 15.00 44.65
CA LYS A 163 2.76 15.65 44.31
C LYS A 163 1.88 14.76 43.46
N PHE A 164 2.42 14.11 42.43
CA PHE A 164 1.66 13.22 41.57
C PHE A 164 1.19 11.96 42.32
N GLU A 165 2.05 11.36 43.14
CA GLU A 165 1.70 10.19 43.97
C GLU A 165 0.58 10.54 44.96
N THR A 166 0.63 11.74 45.57
CA THR A 166 -0.41 12.23 46.46
C THR A 166 -1.74 12.42 45.73
N GLU A 167 -1.74 13.07 44.56
CA GLU A 167 -2.94 13.27 43.74
C GLU A 167 -3.56 11.94 43.28
N VAL A 168 -2.74 10.94 42.96
CA VAL A 168 -3.22 9.60 42.59
C VAL A 168 -3.86 8.89 43.78
N GLU A 169 -3.24 8.95 44.96
CA GLU A 169 -3.79 8.34 46.17
C GLU A 169 -5.08 9.04 46.64
N GLU A 170 -5.17 10.37 46.57
CA GLU A 170 -6.42 11.10 46.85
C GLU A 170 -7.56 10.63 45.93
N ARG A 171 -7.32 10.58 44.61
CA ARG A 171 -8.31 10.07 43.65
C ARG A 171 -8.66 8.61 43.88
N ARG A 172 -7.74 7.81 44.42
CA ARG A 172 -7.99 6.41 44.75
C ARG A 172 -8.89 6.30 45.98
N LEU A 173 -8.62 7.07 47.02
CA LEU A 173 -9.44 7.15 48.23
C LEU A 173 -10.85 7.63 47.92
N ASP A 174 -11.00 8.67 47.10
CA ASP A 174 -12.32 9.18 46.67
C ASP A 174 -13.15 8.10 45.96
N ARG A 175 -12.52 7.34 45.05
CA ARG A 175 -13.19 6.24 44.35
C ARG A 175 -13.59 5.12 45.30
N GLN A 176 -12.76 4.80 46.28
CA GLN A 176 -13.08 3.81 47.31
C GLN A 176 -14.24 4.26 48.19
N LEU A 177 -14.23 5.52 48.62
CA LEU A 177 -15.28 6.09 49.45
C LEU A 177 -16.63 6.09 48.72
N LEU A 178 -16.66 6.47 47.45
CA LEU A 178 -17.87 6.41 46.62
C LEU A 178 -18.38 4.97 46.46
N ALA A 179 -17.48 4.02 46.20
CA ALA A 179 -17.87 2.62 46.08
C ALA A 179 -18.45 2.08 47.40
N GLU A 180 -17.88 2.45 48.53
CA GLU A 180 -18.37 2.06 49.85
C GLU A 180 -19.74 2.68 50.16
N GLN A 181 -19.94 3.97 49.86
CA GLN A 181 -21.23 4.63 50.01
C GLN A 181 -22.31 3.97 49.15
N LEU A 182 -22.00 3.67 47.89
CA LEU A 182 -22.91 3.00 46.98
C LEU A 182 -23.25 1.58 47.48
N GLY A 183 -22.25 0.85 47.98
CA GLY A 183 -22.43 -0.47 48.59
C GLY A 183 -23.34 -0.43 49.81
N ARG A 184 -23.12 0.51 50.73
CA ARG A 184 -23.98 0.71 51.92
C ARG A 184 -25.42 1.06 51.51
N GLN A 185 -25.60 1.91 50.50
CA GLN A 185 -26.93 2.26 50.01
C GLN A 185 -27.65 1.04 49.40
N GLN A 186 -26.96 0.25 48.58
CA GLN A 186 -27.53 -0.98 48.01
C GLN A 186 -27.88 -2.02 49.09
N GLN A 187 -27.03 -2.19 50.11
CA GLN A 187 -27.31 -3.08 51.24
C GLN A 187 -28.55 -2.62 52.01
N SER A 188 -28.65 -1.32 52.32
CA SER A 188 -29.83 -0.76 53.00
C SER A 188 -31.10 -0.98 52.19
N MET A 189 -31.09 -0.75 50.87
CA MET A 189 -32.24 -1.03 50.00
C MET A 189 -32.60 -2.53 49.99
N ALA A 190 -31.60 -3.41 49.91
CA ALA A 190 -31.81 -4.85 49.93
C ALA A 190 -32.40 -5.34 51.27
N GLU A 191 -31.97 -4.77 52.39
CA GLU A 191 -32.52 -5.06 53.72
C GLU A 191 -33.96 -4.57 53.86
N GLN A 192 -34.26 -3.34 53.41
CA GLN A 192 -35.64 -2.82 53.38
C GLN A 192 -36.55 -3.71 52.53
N PHE A 193 -36.09 -4.14 51.36
CA PHE A 193 -36.86 -5.04 50.51
C PHE A 193 -37.10 -6.40 51.17
N ARG A 194 -36.08 -6.97 51.85
CA ARG A 194 -36.24 -8.21 52.63
C ARG A 194 -37.23 -8.06 53.77
N GLN A 195 -37.16 -6.96 54.53
CA GLN A 195 -38.11 -6.67 55.61
C GLN A 195 -39.54 -6.52 55.07
N GLN A 196 -39.73 -5.83 53.94
CA GLN A 196 -41.03 -5.74 53.28
C GLN A 196 -41.55 -7.12 52.87
N GLN A 197 -40.73 -7.96 52.25
CA GLN A 197 -41.14 -9.33 51.91
C GLN A 197 -41.50 -10.17 53.14
N GLN A 198 -40.72 -10.07 54.22
CA GLN A 198 -41.04 -10.76 55.47
C GLN A 198 -42.36 -10.28 56.06
N SER A 199 -42.58 -8.97 56.13
CA SER A 199 -43.83 -8.39 56.63
C SER A 199 -45.04 -8.81 55.79
N PHE A 200 -44.89 -8.87 54.46
CA PHE A 200 -45.93 -9.35 53.55
C PHE A 200 -46.24 -10.84 53.76
N ILE A 201 -45.20 -11.67 53.92
CA ILE A 201 -45.38 -13.12 54.21
C ILE A 201 -46.08 -13.32 55.56
N GLU A 202 -45.72 -12.55 56.58
CA GLU A 202 -46.33 -12.62 57.90
C GLU A 202 -47.81 -12.20 57.86
N LEU A 203 -48.14 -11.14 57.11
CA LEU A 203 -49.53 -10.72 56.88
C LEU A 203 -50.34 -11.78 56.13
N MET A 204 -49.77 -12.42 55.10
CA MET A 204 -50.42 -13.54 54.40
C MET A 204 -50.67 -14.73 55.32
N LYS A 205 -49.72 -15.09 56.20
CA LYS A 205 -49.91 -16.17 57.18
C LYS A 205 -51.07 -15.87 58.12
N LEU A 206 -51.15 -14.64 58.64
CA LEU A 206 -52.26 -14.18 59.50
C LEU A 206 -53.63 -14.23 58.82
N VAL A 207 -53.70 -13.91 57.52
CA VAL A 207 -54.95 -14.00 56.74
C VAL A 207 -55.37 -15.46 56.51
N VAL A 208 -54.41 -16.35 56.26
CA VAL A 208 -54.65 -17.80 56.12
C VAL A 208 -55.08 -18.43 57.45
N GLU A 209 -54.46 -18.05 58.56
CA GLU A 209 -54.82 -18.54 59.90
C GLU A 209 -56.20 -18.06 60.37
N LYS A 210 -56.64 -16.85 59.97
CA LYS A 210 -57.99 -16.34 60.27
C LYS A 210 -59.11 -16.91 59.39
N SER A 211 -58.76 -17.61 58.31
CA SER A 211 -59.73 -18.18 57.35
C SER A 211 -60.00 -19.67 57.56
N ASN A 212 -59.41 -20.27 58.60
CA ASN A 212 -59.74 -21.60 59.14
C ASN A 212 -60.38 -21.47 60.52
#